data_AF-A0AAE6ULN2-F1
#
_entry.id   AF-A0AAE6ULN2-F1
#
_cell.length_a   1.000
_cell.length_b   1.000
_cell.length_c   1.000
_cell.angle_alpha   90.00
_cell.angle_beta   90.00
_cell.angle_gamma   90.00
#
_symmetry.space_group_name_H-M   'P 1'
#
loop_
_entity.id
_entity.type
_entity.pdbx_description
1 polymer ?
#
loop_
_entity_poly.entity_id
_entity_poly.type
_entity_poly.pdbx_seq_one_letter_code
_entity_poly.pdbx_strand_id
1 'polypeptide(L)'
;MSGLYARVGGLLLILLALAGALYGAYLHGVTVTDLDWKAKWAEEISSQSEAVATTTTEYRTEEQRRQKAANQVANDARQEQTAALTDAAVADAAGDRLRIEAGKMAATSSCVPNNSGASERGKAASRAAMVLSELLSRSDARAGELAKYADSARVAGLACSRLVDELSSTINQARP
;
A
#
# COMPACT_ATOMS: atom_id res chain seq x y z
N MET A 1 -13.00 68.94 69.54
CA MET A 1 -12.56 68.57 68.17
C MET A 1 -12.03 67.12 68.08
N SER A 2 -11.45 66.54 69.15
CA SER A 2 -10.92 65.15 69.17
C SER A 2 -11.95 64.03 68.93
N GLY A 3 -13.20 64.19 69.38
CA GLY A 3 -14.24 63.15 69.24
C GLY A 3 -14.72 62.92 67.80
N LEU A 4 -14.61 63.92 66.92
CA LEU A 4 -14.98 63.78 65.51
C LEU A 4 -13.93 62.95 64.75
N TYR A 5 -12.63 63.21 65.01
CA TYR A 5 -11.53 62.45 64.41
C TYR A 5 -11.53 60.98 64.83
N ALA A 6 -11.90 60.67 66.08
CA ALA A 6 -12.03 59.28 66.53
C ALA A 6 -13.15 58.53 65.79
N ARG A 7 -14.29 59.18 65.53
CA ARG A 7 -15.40 58.59 64.75
C ARG A 7 -15.07 58.44 63.28
N VAL A 8 -14.42 59.44 62.68
CA VAL A 8 -13.97 59.39 61.29
C VAL A 8 -12.91 58.31 61.10
N GLY A 9 -11.94 58.20 62.01
CA GLY A 9 -10.93 57.13 62.00
C GLY A 9 -11.55 55.74 62.15
N GLY A 10 -12.54 55.58 63.04
CA GLY A 10 -13.28 54.33 63.19
C GLY A 10 -14.05 53.92 61.94
N LEU A 11 -14.74 54.86 61.30
CA LEU A 11 -15.46 54.60 60.04
C LEU A 11 -14.49 54.23 58.90
N LEU A 12 -13.33 54.88 58.84
CA LEU A 12 -12.33 54.62 57.81
C LEU A 12 -11.70 53.22 57.98
N LEU A 13 -11.46 52.78 59.22
CA LEU A 13 -11.02 51.42 59.52
C LEU A 13 -12.08 50.37 59.16
N ILE A 14 -13.36 50.64 59.44
CA ILE A 14 -14.47 49.74 59.06
C ILE A 14 -14.57 49.63 57.54
N LEU A 15 -14.50 50.74 56.80
CA LEU A 15 -14.52 50.73 55.34
C LEU A 15 -13.34 49.96 54.75
N LEU A 16 -12.15 50.09 55.33
CA LEU A 16 -10.96 49.40 54.87
C LEU A 16 -11.03 47.89 55.15
N ALA A 17 -11.58 47.49 56.29
CA ALA A 17 -11.85 46.09 56.61
C ALA A 17 -12.89 45.47 55.66
N LEU A 18 -13.96 46.20 55.35
CA LEU A 18 -14.99 45.76 54.39
C LEU A 18 -14.42 45.63 52.98
N ALA A 19 -13.62 46.61 52.52
CA ALA A 19 -12.97 46.55 51.23
C ALA A 19 -12.00 45.36 51.12
N GLY A 20 -11.20 45.10 52.16
CA GLY A 20 -10.31 43.95 52.22
C GLY A 20 -11.05 42.61 52.19
N ALA A 21 -12.16 42.49 52.93
CA ALA A 21 -12.98 41.28 52.93
C ALA A 21 -13.64 41.02 51.57
N LEU A 22 -14.19 42.05 50.93
CA LEU A 22 -14.79 41.95 49.59
C LEU A 22 -13.75 41.62 48.52
N TYR A 23 -12.57 42.24 48.59
CA TYR A 23 -11.48 41.95 47.66
C TYR A 23 -10.93 40.53 47.83
N GLY A 24 -10.78 40.06 49.07
CA GLY A 24 -10.40 38.67 49.37
C GLY A 24 -11.42 37.66 48.84
N ALA A 25 -12.71 37.91 49.05
CA ALA A 25 -13.79 37.07 48.53
C ALA A 25 -13.82 37.04 46.99
N TYR A 26 -13.59 38.19 46.34
CA TYR A 26 -13.52 38.28 44.88
C TYR A 26 -12.34 37.49 44.31
N LEU A 27 -11.12 37.71 44.83
CA LEU A 27 -9.94 36.96 44.39
C LEU A 27 -10.12 35.45 44.61
N HIS A 28 -10.64 35.06 45.77
CA HIS A 28 -10.90 33.65 46.05
C HIS A 28 -11.91 33.05 45.06
N GLY A 29 -13.00 33.75 44.77
CA GLY A 29 -13.98 33.35 43.77
C GLY A 29 -13.36 33.16 42.39
N VAL A 30 -12.59 34.15 41.91
CA VAL A 30 -11.90 34.08 40.60
C VAL A 30 -10.94 32.89 40.55
N THR A 31 -10.14 32.67 41.58
CA THR A 31 -9.19 31.55 41.62
C THR A 31 -9.88 30.19 41.58
N VAL A 32 -10.99 30.01 42.30
CA VAL A 32 -11.74 28.75 42.30
C VAL A 32 -12.38 28.51 40.92
N THR A 33 -12.97 29.54 40.32
CA THR A 33 -13.58 29.41 38.99
C THR A 33 -12.55 29.15 37.88
N ASP A 34 -11.37 29.77 37.98
CA ASP A 34 -10.28 29.57 37.02
C ASP A 34 -9.69 28.16 37.13
N LEU A 35 -9.53 27.64 38.36
CA LEU A 35 -9.10 26.26 38.59
C LEU A 35 -10.13 25.24 38.09
N ASP A 36 -11.42 25.45 38.36
CA ASP A 36 -12.50 24.56 37.90
C ASP A 36 -12.61 24.57 36.37
N TRP A 37 -12.51 25.76 35.75
CA TRP A 37 -12.48 25.88 34.29
C TRP A 37 -11.26 25.17 33.69
N LYS A 38 -10.07 25.41 34.22
CA LYS A 38 -8.84 24.74 33.76
C LYS A 38 -8.90 23.22 33.94
N ALA A 39 -9.48 22.73 35.03
CA ALA A 39 -9.65 21.30 35.26
C ALA A 39 -10.56 20.66 34.20
N LYS A 40 -11.74 21.26 33.96
CA LYS A 40 -12.66 20.79 32.90
C LYS A 40 -12.01 20.83 31.52
N TRP A 41 -11.25 21.88 31.24
CA TRP A 41 -10.56 22.04 29.96
C TRP A 41 -9.42 21.03 29.78
N ALA A 42 -8.68 20.72 30.84
CA ALA A 42 -7.64 19.71 30.82
C ALA A 42 -8.23 18.30 30.62
N GLU A 43 -9.37 17.98 31.24
CA GLU A 43 -10.08 16.72 31.04
C GLU A 43 -10.54 16.56 29.60
N GLU A 44 -11.14 17.59 29.01
CA GLU A 44 -11.57 17.60 27.61
C GLU A 44 -10.40 17.48 26.62
N ILE A 45 -9.29 18.18 26.86
CA ILE A 45 -8.09 18.01 26.04
C ILE A 45 -7.51 16.60 26.19
N SER A 46 -7.51 16.04 27.39
CA SER A 46 -6.98 14.69 27.61
C SER A 46 -7.78 13.64 26.85
N SER A 47 -9.11 13.71 26.89
CA SER A 47 -9.99 12.78 26.18
C SER A 47 -9.86 12.92 24.66
N GLN A 48 -9.76 14.14 24.15
CA GLN A 48 -9.51 14.37 22.73
C GLN A 48 -8.12 13.89 22.30
N SER A 49 -7.10 14.08 23.14
CA SER A 49 -5.73 13.63 22.84
C SER A 49 -5.63 12.10 22.80
N GLU A 50 -6.33 11.39 23.68
CA GLU A 50 -6.43 9.93 23.66
C GLU A 50 -7.19 9.42 22.44
N ALA A 51 -8.30 10.08 22.07
CA ALA A 51 -9.06 9.74 20.87
C ALA A 51 -8.24 9.93 19.58
N VAL A 52 -7.44 11.00 19.50
CA VAL A 52 -6.53 11.25 18.37
C VAL A 52 -5.36 10.26 18.35
N ALA A 53 -4.80 9.92 19.52
CA ALA A 53 -3.70 8.98 19.62
C ALA A 53 -4.11 7.56 19.19
N THR A 54 -5.24 7.08 19.68
CA THR A 54 -5.79 5.74 19.36
C THR A 54 -6.11 5.60 17.88
N THR A 55 -6.86 6.55 17.32
CA THR A 55 -7.16 6.57 15.88
C THR A 55 -5.89 6.61 15.04
N THR A 56 -4.92 7.46 15.37
CA THR A 56 -3.66 7.55 14.61
C THR A 56 -2.86 6.24 14.64
N THR A 57 -2.86 5.51 15.75
CA THR A 57 -2.15 4.22 15.84
C THR A 57 -2.79 3.14 14.99
N GLU A 58 -4.13 3.05 14.97
CA GLU A 58 -4.87 2.09 14.17
C GLU A 58 -4.73 2.34 12.67
N TYR A 59 -4.79 3.61 12.24
CA TYR A 59 -4.56 3.96 10.84
C TYR A 59 -3.13 3.64 10.39
N ARG A 60 -2.12 3.86 11.25
CA ARG A 60 -0.72 3.57 10.91
C ARG A 60 -0.43 2.08 10.85
N THR A 61 -1.02 1.25 11.72
CA THR A 61 -0.84 -0.21 11.67
C THR A 61 -1.48 -0.82 10.43
N GLU A 62 -2.68 -0.38 10.05
CA GLU A 62 -3.31 -0.82 8.80
C GLU A 62 -2.52 -0.39 7.56
N GLU A 63 -2.00 0.85 7.54
CA GLU A 63 -1.16 1.32 6.43
C GLU A 63 0.15 0.50 6.32
N GLN A 64 0.82 0.21 7.44
CA GLN A 64 2.00 -0.64 7.43
C GLN A 64 1.70 -2.07 6.99
N ARG A 65 0.54 -2.62 7.38
CA ARG A 65 0.10 -3.96 6.94
C ARG A 65 -0.09 -3.99 5.42
N ARG A 66 -0.73 -2.98 4.85
CA ARG A 66 -0.94 -2.85 3.39
C ARG A 66 0.38 -2.70 2.64
N GLN A 67 1.28 -1.86 3.13
CA GLN A 67 2.60 -1.68 2.52
C GLN A 67 3.45 -2.95 2.59
N LYS A 68 3.43 -3.68 3.72
CA LYS A 68 4.15 -4.95 3.85
C LYS A 68 3.62 -6.00 2.87
N ALA A 69 2.30 -6.11 2.73
CA ALA A 69 1.68 -7.01 1.77
C ALA A 69 2.04 -6.64 0.32
N ALA A 70 1.99 -5.35 -0.03
CA ALA A 70 2.38 -4.87 -1.36
C ALA A 70 3.86 -5.14 -1.67
N ASN A 71 4.76 -4.90 -0.71
CA ASN A 71 6.18 -5.18 -0.86
C ASN A 71 6.48 -6.68 -1.01
N GLN A 72 5.74 -7.52 -0.30
CA GLN A 72 5.90 -8.97 -0.40
C GLN A 72 5.49 -9.46 -1.79
N VAL A 73 4.32 -9.05 -2.29
CA VAL A 73 3.87 -9.37 -3.66
C VAL A 73 4.85 -8.86 -4.71
N ALA A 74 5.39 -7.65 -4.55
CA ALA A 74 6.38 -7.09 -5.47
C ALA A 74 7.70 -7.88 -5.45
N ASN A 75 8.15 -8.35 -4.29
CA ASN A 75 9.35 -9.18 -4.16
C ASN A 75 9.15 -10.57 -4.76
N ASP A 76 8.01 -11.21 -4.46
CA ASP A 76 7.66 -12.53 -5.00
C ASP A 76 7.58 -12.46 -6.53
N ALA A 77 6.94 -11.44 -7.10
CA ALA A 77 6.87 -11.22 -8.54
C ALA A 77 8.25 -10.98 -9.18
N ARG A 78 9.14 -10.24 -8.51
CA ARG A 78 10.53 -10.06 -8.98
C ARG A 78 11.32 -11.36 -8.95
N GLN A 79 11.11 -12.19 -7.93
CA GLN A 79 11.77 -13.47 -7.81
C GLN A 79 11.28 -14.45 -8.88
N GLU A 80 9.98 -14.52 -9.11
CA GLU A 80 9.39 -15.30 -10.21
C GLU A 80 9.86 -14.81 -11.58
N GLN A 81 9.93 -13.50 -11.81
CA GLN A 81 10.46 -12.94 -13.05
C GLN A 81 11.95 -13.32 -13.25
N THR A 82 12.74 -13.29 -12.18
CA THR A 82 14.17 -13.66 -12.24
C THR A 82 14.34 -15.16 -12.53
N ALA A 83 13.52 -16.01 -11.91
CA ALA A 83 13.49 -17.44 -12.18
C ALA A 83 13.09 -17.70 -13.64
N ALA A 84 12.02 -17.09 -14.12
CA ALA A 84 11.56 -17.23 -15.50
C ALA A 84 12.60 -16.74 -16.53
N LEU A 85 13.31 -15.64 -16.26
CA LEU A 85 14.42 -15.18 -17.10
C LEU A 85 15.61 -16.15 -17.10
N THR A 86 15.89 -16.76 -15.95
CA THR A 86 16.96 -17.76 -15.83
C THR A 86 16.59 -19.03 -16.59
N ASP A 87 15.36 -19.51 -16.44
CA ASP A 87 14.84 -20.68 -17.15
C ASP A 87 14.81 -20.44 -18.67
N ALA A 88 14.39 -19.24 -19.09
CA ALA A 88 14.46 -18.83 -20.50
C ALA A 88 15.90 -18.85 -21.02
N ALA A 89 16.87 -18.30 -20.28
CA ALA A 89 18.28 -18.33 -20.66
C ALA A 89 18.85 -19.76 -20.74
N VAL A 90 18.43 -20.66 -19.83
CA VAL A 90 18.82 -22.08 -19.86
C VAL A 90 18.21 -22.77 -21.09
N ALA A 91 16.94 -22.49 -21.39
CA ALA A 91 16.26 -23.03 -22.57
C ALA A 91 16.91 -22.53 -23.88
N ASP A 92 17.26 -21.25 -23.96
CA ASP A 92 17.98 -20.68 -25.11
C ASP A 92 19.35 -21.33 -25.28
N ALA A 93 20.11 -21.48 -24.20
CA ALA A 93 21.42 -22.15 -24.23
C ALA A 93 21.31 -23.63 -24.64
N ALA A 94 20.27 -24.34 -24.20
CA ALA A 94 19.98 -25.70 -24.64
C ALA A 94 19.57 -25.75 -26.11
N GLY A 95 18.77 -24.80 -26.57
CA GLY A 95 18.38 -24.63 -27.96
C GLY A 95 19.58 -24.36 -28.88
N ASP A 96 20.50 -23.48 -28.47
CA ASP A 96 21.73 -23.20 -29.22
C ASP A 96 22.64 -24.43 -29.29
N ARG A 97 22.81 -25.17 -28.18
CA ARG A 97 23.55 -26.44 -28.19
C ARG A 97 22.93 -27.46 -29.15
N LEU A 98 21.61 -27.58 -29.14
CA LEU A 98 20.90 -28.47 -30.06
C LEU A 98 21.09 -28.05 -31.52
N ARG A 99 21.04 -26.74 -31.83
CA ARG A 99 21.32 -26.23 -33.18
C ARG A 99 22.75 -26.52 -33.63
N ILE A 100 23.73 -26.37 -32.73
CA ILE A 100 25.14 -26.68 -33.02
C ILE A 100 25.32 -28.17 -33.30
N GLU A 101 24.78 -29.05 -32.45
CA GLU A 101 24.88 -30.50 -32.65
C GLU A 101 24.11 -30.97 -33.88
N ALA A 102 22.93 -30.41 -34.15
CA ALA A 102 22.19 -30.68 -35.39
C ALA A 102 22.97 -30.22 -36.63
N GLY A 103 23.61 -29.05 -36.57
CA GLY A 103 24.49 -28.55 -37.64
C GLY A 103 25.70 -29.45 -37.85
N LYS A 104 26.32 -29.95 -36.78
CA LYS A 104 27.43 -30.90 -36.83
C LYS A 104 27.01 -32.25 -37.43
N MET A 105 25.85 -32.78 -37.03
CA MET A 105 25.26 -34.00 -37.61
C MET A 105 24.89 -33.82 -39.10
N ALA A 106 24.35 -32.65 -39.46
CA ALA A 106 24.07 -32.32 -40.85
C ALA A 106 25.36 -32.24 -41.69
N ALA A 107 26.42 -31.64 -41.15
CA ALA A 107 27.72 -31.56 -41.80
C ALA A 107 28.37 -32.95 -41.95
N THR A 108 28.31 -33.81 -40.94
CA THR A 108 28.87 -35.19 -41.02
C THR A 108 28.08 -36.06 -42.00
N SER A 109 26.74 -35.94 -42.05
CA SER A 109 25.92 -36.64 -43.06
C SER A 109 26.14 -36.12 -44.49
N SER A 110 26.52 -34.86 -44.65
CA SER A 110 26.92 -34.28 -45.95
C SER A 110 28.28 -34.81 -46.45
N CYS A 111 29.13 -35.34 -45.58
CA CYS A 111 30.42 -35.95 -45.92
C CYS A 111 30.31 -37.43 -46.33
N VAL A 112 29.12 -38.03 -46.23
CA VAL A 112 28.85 -39.36 -46.78
C VAL A 112 28.56 -39.22 -48.29
N PRO A 113 29.14 -40.07 -49.17
CA PRO A 113 28.87 -39.98 -50.60
C PRO A 113 27.36 -40.18 -50.86
N ASN A 114 26.66 -39.12 -51.24
CA ASN A 114 25.20 -39.09 -51.27
C ASN A 114 24.63 -39.43 -52.66
N ASN A 115 23.64 -40.32 -52.66
CA ASN A 115 22.59 -40.39 -53.67
C ASN A 115 21.75 -39.09 -53.60
N SER A 116 21.60 -38.39 -54.73
CA SER A 116 21.03 -37.05 -54.85
C SER A 116 19.60 -36.89 -54.30
N GLY A 117 18.80 -37.97 -54.26
CA GLY A 117 17.42 -37.92 -53.80
C GLY A 117 17.23 -37.76 -52.27
N ALA A 118 18.20 -38.17 -51.45
CA ALA A 118 18.09 -38.09 -49.99
C ALA A 118 18.48 -36.70 -49.45
N SER A 119 19.43 -36.02 -50.09
CA SER A 119 19.91 -34.68 -49.70
C SER A 119 18.85 -33.59 -49.92
N GLU A 120 18.15 -33.63 -51.05
CA GLU A 120 17.02 -32.73 -51.34
C GLU A 120 15.88 -32.89 -50.32
N ARG A 121 15.57 -34.14 -49.95
CA ARG A 121 14.51 -34.44 -48.96
C ARG A 121 14.87 -33.95 -47.56
N GLY A 122 16.15 -34.04 -47.15
CA GLY A 122 16.64 -33.48 -45.90
C GLY A 122 16.55 -31.95 -45.84
N LYS A 123 16.91 -31.26 -46.94
CA LYS A 123 16.78 -29.79 -47.04
C LYS A 123 15.33 -29.31 -46.96
N ALA A 124 14.40 -30.04 -47.57
CA ALA A 124 12.98 -29.73 -47.49
C ALA A 124 12.42 -29.89 -46.06
N ALA A 125 12.82 -30.95 -45.36
CA ALA A 125 12.43 -31.20 -43.98
C ALA A 125 12.94 -30.11 -43.01
N SER A 126 14.19 -29.66 -43.16
CA SER A 126 14.74 -28.57 -42.32
C SER A 126 14.03 -27.23 -42.55
N ARG A 127 13.63 -26.91 -43.79
CA ARG A 127 12.85 -25.70 -44.08
C ARG A 127 11.45 -25.77 -43.47
N ALA A 128 10.79 -26.93 -43.54
CA ALA A 128 9.49 -27.14 -42.92
C ALA A 128 9.56 -26.98 -41.39
N ALA A 129 10.61 -27.52 -40.75
CA ALA A 129 10.83 -27.37 -39.31
C ALA A 129 11.05 -25.91 -38.88
N MET A 130 11.81 -25.13 -39.65
CA MET A 130 11.99 -23.69 -39.39
C MET A 130 10.67 -22.91 -39.47
N VAL A 131 9.85 -23.17 -40.50
CA VAL A 131 8.54 -22.51 -40.65
C VAL A 131 7.60 -22.88 -39.50
N LEU A 132 7.57 -24.15 -39.10
CA LEU A 132 6.76 -24.58 -37.94
C LEU A 132 7.22 -23.91 -36.64
N SER A 133 8.53 -23.77 -36.43
CA SER A 133 9.08 -23.07 -35.26
C SER A 133 8.69 -21.59 -35.22
N GLU A 134 8.76 -20.89 -36.36
CA GLU A 134 8.35 -19.48 -36.46
C GLU A 134 6.84 -19.32 -36.24
N LEU A 135 6.02 -20.23 -36.79
CA LEU A 135 4.57 -20.22 -36.58
C LEU A 135 4.21 -20.47 -35.11
N LEU A 136 4.87 -21.42 -34.47
CA LEU A 136 4.68 -21.71 -33.05
C LEU A 136 5.05 -20.48 -32.20
N SER A 137 6.21 -19.88 -32.46
CA SER A 137 6.65 -18.67 -31.75
C SER A 137 5.65 -17.51 -31.89
N ARG A 138 5.12 -17.26 -33.09
CA ARG A 138 4.09 -16.24 -33.31
C ARG A 138 2.76 -16.57 -32.63
N SER A 139 2.37 -17.84 -32.61
CA SER A 139 1.17 -18.32 -31.94
C SER A 139 1.28 -18.12 -30.43
N ASP A 140 2.41 -18.50 -29.85
CA ASP A 140 2.68 -18.37 -28.42
C ASP A 140 2.78 -16.90 -28.00
N ALA A 141 3.40 -16.04 -28.82
CA ALA A 141 3.43 -14.60 -28.58
C ALA A 141 2.01 -14.00 -28.53
N ARG A 142 1.13 -14.39 -29.47
CA ARG A 142 -0.27 -13.94 -29.45
C ARG A 142 -1.03 -14.49 -28.24
N ALA A 143 -0.84 -15.76 -27.90
CA ALA A 143 -1.46 -16.38 -26.74
C ALA A 143 -1.04 -15.67 -25.44
N GLY A 144 0.23 -15.30 -25.33
CA GLY A 144 0.76 -14.53 -24.20
C GLY A 144 0.14 -13.13 -24.07
N GLU A 145 -0.01 -12.39 -25.17
CA GLU A 145 -0.67 -11.08 -25.16
C GLU A 145 -2.16 -11.19 -24.77
N LEU A 146 -2.87 -12.22 -25.27
CA LEU A 146 -4.25 -12.52 -24.88
C LEU A 146 -4.37 -12.88 -23.40
N ALA A 147 -3.44 -13.68 -22.86
CA ALA A 147 -3.41 -14.02 -21.45
C ALA A 147 -3.22 -12.78 -20.56
N LYS A 148 -2.26 -11.91 -20.90
CA LYS A 148 -2.05 -10.64 -20.18
C LYS A 148 -3.30 -9.76 -20.17
N TYR A 149 -3.96 -9.63 -21.32
CA TYR A 149 -5.21 -8.88 -21.42
C TYR A 149 -6.30 -9.51 -20.53
N ALA A 150 -6.49 -10.82 -20.61
CA ALA A 150 -7.48 -11.54 -19.81
C ALA A 150 -7.23 -11.39 -18.30
N ASP A 151 -5.99 -11.50 -17.85
CA ASP A 151 -5.63 -11.33 -16.45
C ASP A 151 -5.87 -9.89 -15.98
N SER A 152 -5.50 -8.90 -16.79
CA SER A 152 -5.76 -7.49 -16.46
C SER A 152 -7.25 -7.19 -16.36
N ALA A 153 -8.06 -7.72 -17.28
CA ALA A 153 -9.51 -7.57 -17.28
C ALA A 153 -10.14 -8.25 -16.06
N ARG A 154 -9.66 -9.44 -15.69
CA ARG A 154 -10.11 -10.16 -14.49
C ARG A 154 -9.79 -9.40 -13.21
N VAL A 155 -8.59 -8.84 -13.07
CA VAL A 155 -8.21 -8.03 -11.91
C VAL A 155 -9.09 -6.78 -11.81
N ALA A 156 -9.32 -6.07 -12.93
CA ALA A 156 -10.20 -4.92 -12.97
C ALA A 156 -11.66 -5.28 -12.61
N GLY A 157 -12.17 -6.40 -13.12
CA GLY A 157 -13.50 -6.91 -12.80
C GLY A 157 -13.67 -7.24 -11.32
N LEU A 158 -12.68 -7.91 -10.71
CA LEU A 158 -12.68 -8.22 -9.28
C LEU A 158 -12.62 -6.96 -8.40
N ALA A 159 -11.91 -5.92 -8.86
CA ALA A 159 -11.88 -4.65 -8.14
C ALA A 159 -13.26 -3.95 -8.18
N CYS A 160 -13.92 -3.97 -9.33
CA CYS A 160 -15.27 -3.41 -9.49
C CYS A 160 -16.30 -4.14 -8.61
N SER A 161 -16.29 -5.48 -8.61
CA SER A 161 -17.23 -6.26 -7.79
C SER A 161 -17.05 -5.97 -6.29
N ARG A 162 -15.80 -5.93 -5.81
CA ARG A 162 -15.51 -5.60 -4.41
C ARG A 162 -15.98 -4.21 -4.01
N LEU A 163 -15.85 -3.23 -4.91
CA LEU A 163 -16.31 -1.88 -4.65
C LEU A 163 -17.85 -1.80 -4.57
N VAL A 164 -18.56 -2.55 -5.41
CA VAL A 164 -20.02 -2.66 -5.34
C VAL A 164 -20.47 -3.39 -4.07
N ASP A 165 -19.78 -4.45 -3.66
CA ASP A 165 -20.07 -5.18 -2.43
C ASP A 165 -19.90 -4.28 -1.19
N GLU A 166 -18.82 -3.48 -1.16
CA GLU A 166 -18.54 -2.54 -0.06
C GLU A 166 -19.56 -1.39 0.00
N LEU A 167 -19.94 -0.83 -1.16
CA LEU A 167 -21.00 0.18 -1.20
C LEU A 167 -22.34 -0.39 -0.74
N SER A 168 -22.65 -1.62 -1.12
CA SER A 168 -23.89 -2.30 -0.72
C SER A 168 -23.91 -2.63 0.77
N SER A 169 -22.78 -3.04 1.35
CA SER A 169 -22.65 -3.30 2.80
C SER A 169 -22.81 -2.01 3.61
N THR A 170 -22.18 -0.91 3.16
CA THR A 170 -22.26 0.41 3.79
C THR A 170 -23.69 0.96 3.75
N ILE A 171 -24.38 0.83 2.61
CA ILE A 171 -25.79 1.24 2.49
C ILE A 171 -26.70 0.43 3.42
N ASN A 172 -26.45 -0.88 3.57
CA ASN A 172 -27.23 -1.72 4.47
C ASN A 172 -26.94 -1.44 5.96
N GLN A 173 -25.72 -1.02 6.33
CA GLN A 173 -25.41 -0.54 7.69
C GLN A 173 -26.03 0.82 8.01
N ALA A 174 -26.19 1.70 7.02
CA ALA A 174 -26.77 3.03 7.19
C ALA A 174 -28.31 3.05 7.24
N ARG A 175 -28.97 1.90 7.10
CA ARG A 175 -30.43 1.75 7.21
C ARG A 175 -30.78 1.35 8.67
N PRO A 176 -31.62 2.12 9.39
CA PRO A 176 -32.02 1.83 10.77
C PRO A 176 -32.85 0.55 10.91
#